data_AF-A6PXJ3-F1
#
_entry.id   AF-A6PXJ3-F1
#
_cell.length_a   1.000
_cell.length_b   1.000
_cell.length_c   1.000
_cell.angle_alpha   90.00
_cell.angle_beta   90.00
_cell.angle_gamma   90.00
#
_symmetry.space_group_name_H-M   'P 1'
#
loop_
_entity.id
_entity.type
_entity.pdbx_description
1 polymer ?
#
loop_
_entity_poly.entity_id
_entity_poly.type
_entity_poly.pdbx_seq_one_letter_code
_entity_poly.pdbx_strand_id
1 'polypeptide(L)'
;QMIFFQPPTRDYGVCSKSTQETIHSVNMWVSDIRVKNENGQEQTLFKGLRHGVLSPFALEKGTIDRLDGAKARAREVVTAALFTKTDLLQRALKGETVELQLVSTSLLTAFQQESDMLHDQIEAWKALCTCPGGRSKGRI
;
A
#
# COMPACT_ATOMS: atom_id res chain seq x y z
N GLN A 1 6.33 4.00 23.17
CA GLN A 1 5.05 4.66 22.84
C GLN A 1 4.41 3.80 21.75
N MET A 2 3.33 3.10 22.08
CA MET A 2 2.67 2.13 21.21
C MET A 2 1.67 2.89 20.33
N ILE A 3 1.88 2.91 19.01
CA ILE A 3 0.93 3.51 18.08
C ILE A 3 -0.11 2.44 17.78
N PHE A 4 -1.27 2.54 18.43
CA PHE A 4 -2.46 1.81 18.02
C PHE A 4 -2.98 2.45 16.72
N PHE A 5 -3.01 1.69 15.62
CA PHE A 5 -3.85 2.03 14.48
C PHE A 5 -5.29 1.67 14.85
N GLN A 6 -6.14 2.68 15.03
CA GLN A 6 -7.57 2.44 15.09
C GLN A 6 -8.02 1.85 13.73
N PRO A 7 -8.76 0.73 13.69
CA PRO A 7 -9.44 0.34 12.48
C PRO A 7 -10.50 1.41 12.18
N PRO A 8 -10.45 2.08 11.03
CA PRO A 8 -11.47 3.06 10.69
C PRO A 8 -12.64 2.29 10.06
N THR A 9 -13.64 1.95 10.86
CA THR A 9 -14.97 1.67 10.32
C THR A 9 -15.96 2.67 10.88
N ARG A 10 -16.05 3.83 10.22
CA ARG A 10 -17.35 4.50 10.10
C ARG A 10 -18.09 3.82 8.94
N ASP A 11 -18.81 2.73 9.25
CA ASP A 11 -19.95 2.08 8.58
C ASP A 11 -20.17 2.08 7.04
N TYR A 12 -19.27 2.59 6.20
CA TYR A 12 -19.43 2.57 4.75
C TYR A 12 -18.11 2.26 4.06
N GLY A 13 -18.16 1.35 3.08
CA GLY A 13 -17.03 1.11 2.19
C GLY A 13 -16.71 2.36 1.36
N VAL A 14 -15.43 2.60 1.13
CA VAL A 14 -14.98 3.74 0.31
C VAL A 14 -15.25 3.43 -1.16
N CYS A 15 -15.84 4.40 -1.87
CA CYS A 15 -16.11 4.25 -3.29
C CYS A 15 -14.81 3.93 -4.05
N SER A 16 -14.82 2.84 -4.82
CA SER A 16 -13.67 2.41 -5.63
C SER A 16 -13.21 3.44 -6.66
N LYS A 17 -14.08 4.42 -6.99
CA LYS A 17 -13.82 5.53 -7.90
C LYS A 17 -13.44 6.83 -7.17
N SER A 18 -13.24 6.84 -5.85
CA SER A 18 -12.99 8.10 -5.13
C SER A 18 -11.64 8.72 -5.53
N THR A 19 -11.71 9.87 -6.21
CA THR A 19 -10.54 10.60 -6.72
C THR A 19 -10.00 11.64 -5.73
N GLN A 20 -10.73 11.93 -4.64
CA GLN A 20 -10.38 12.93 -3.63
C GLN A 20 -10.14 12.33 -2.22
N GLU A 21 -10.40 11.04 -2.02
CA GLU A 21 -10.22 10.39 -0.70
C GLU A 21 -8.78 10.53 -0.19
N THR A 22 -8.56 11.11 0.98
CA THR A 22 -7.21 11.32 1.52
C THR A 22 -6.87 10.36 2.66
N ILE A 23 -7.84 9.60 3.17
CA ILE A 23 -7.65 8.74 4.33
C ILE A 23 -7.42 7.31 3.86
N HIS A 24 -8.31 6.81 3.00
CA HIS A 24 -8.35 5.40 2.64
C HIS A 24 -7.85 5.11 1.21
N SER A 25 -7.16 3.99 1.07
CA SER A 25 -6.80 3.44 -0.23
C SER A 25 -8.05 2.97 -0.97
N VAL A 26 -8.08 3.22 -2.28
CA VAL A 26 -9.23 2.93 -3.14
C VAL A 26 -8.95 1.71 -4.02
N ASN A 27 -10.00 0.97 -4.39
CA ASN A 27 -9.92 -0.17 -5.32
C ASN A 27 -8.87 -1.23 -4.93
N MET A 28 -8.86 -1.63 -3.65
CA MET A 28 -7.97 -2.68 -3.15
C MET A 28 -8.53 -4.08 -3.41
N TRP A 29 -7.63 -5.04 -3.68
CA TRP A 29 -7.98 -6.46 -3.76
C TRP A 29 -6.77 -7.35 -3.59
N VAL A 30 -7.00 -8.52 -2.98
CA VAL A 30 -5.98 -9.57 -2.85
C VAL A 30 -6.33 -10.72 -3.77
N SER A 31 -5.38 -11.11 -4.61
CA SER A 31 -5.43 -12.32 -5.43
C SER A 31 -4.54 -13.38 -4.79
N ASP A 32 -5.04 -14.60 -4.65
CA ASP A 32 -4.31 -15.75 -4.10
C ASP A 32 -4.48 -16.94 -5.06
N ILE A 33 -3.38 -17.39 -5.67
CA ILE A 33 -3.33 -18.54 -6.56
C ILE A 33 -2.73 -19.70 -5.77
N ARG A 34 -3.51 -20.77 -5.62
CA ARG A 34 -3.12 -21.97 -4.88
C ARG A 34 -3.16 -23.20 -5.76
N VAL A 35 -2.26 -24.13 -5.50
CA VAL A 35 -2.25 -25.48 -6.09
C VAL A 35 -2.15 -26.51 -4.99
N LYS A 36 -2.57 -27.75 -5.28
CA LYS A 36 -2.31 -28.87 -4.38
C LYS A 36 -0.93 -29.45 -4.71
N ASN A 37 -0.11 -29.67 -3.69
CA ASN A 37 1.15 -30.39 -3.84
C ASN A 37 0.91 -31.90 -3.98
N GLU A 38 1.98 -32.67 -4.19
CA GLU A 38 1.94 -34.14 -4.32
C GLU A 38 1.33 -34.84 -3.07
N ASN A 39 1.40 -34.18 -1.91
CA ASN A 39 0.83 -34.66 -0.65
C ASN A 39 -0.64 -34.20 -0.43
N GLY A 40 -1.26 -33.57 -1.43
CA GLY A 40 -2.63 -33.06 -1.37
C GLY A 40 -2.84 -31.77 -0.56
N GLN A 41 -1.77 -31.15 -0.05
CA GLN A 41 -1.83 -29.90 0.72
C GLN A 41 -1.87 -28.68 -0.21
N GLU A 42 -2.64 -27.66 0.16
CA GLU A 42 -2.67 -26.40 -0.58
C GLU A 42 -1.36 -25.60 -0.37
N GLN A 43 -0.77 -25.18 -1.48
CA GLN A 43 0.38 -24.30 -1.53
C GLN A 43 0.03 -23.05 -2.34
N THR A 44 0.20 -21.87 -1.74
CA THR A 44 0.10 -20.60 -2.48
C THR A 44 1.30 -20.45 -3.40
N LEU A 45 1.05 -20.34 -4.72
CA LEU A 45 2.05 -20.02 -5.73
C LEU A 45 2.26 -18.51 -5.87
N PHE A 46 1.19 -17.75 -5.73
CA PHE A 46 1.22 -16.31 -5.87
C PHE A 46 0.18 -15.67 -4.96
N LYS A 47 0.58 -14.64 -4.23
CA LYS A 47 -0.35 -13.75 -3.52
C LYS A 47 0.03 -12.31 -3.82
N GLY A 48 -0.89 -11.60 -4.45
CA GLY A 48 -0.68 -10.22 -4.89
C GLY A 48 -1.77 -9.31 -4.38
N LEU A 49 -1.44 -8.04 -4.18
CA LEU A 49 -2.38 -7.00 -3.82
C LEU A 49 -2.43 -5.97 -4.95
N ARG A 50 -3.64 -5.70 -5.46
CA ARG A 50 -3.91 -4.57 -6.35
C ARG A 50 -4.45 -3.41 -5.53
N HIS A 51 -4.16 -2.19 -5.95
CA HIS A 51 -4.70 -0.96 -5.41
C HIS A 51 -4.95 0.03 -6.55
N GLY A 52 -5.87 0.97 -6.35
CA GLY A 52 -6.04 2.11 -7.24
C GLY A 52 -4.89 3.12 -7.11
N VAL A 53 -4.95 4.17 -7.91
CA VAL A 53 -3.96 5.26 -7.87
C VAL A 53 -3.87 5.83 -6.45
N LEU A 54 -2.64 5.96 -5.93
CA LEU A 54 -2.44 6.49 -4.57
C LEU A 54 -2.69 8.00 -4.51
N SER A 55 -2.39 8.72 -5.59
CA SER A 55 -2.68 10.15 -5.68
C SER A 55 -4.20 10.41 -5.59
N PRO A 56 -4.67 11.24 -4.64
CA PRO A 56 -6.02 11.82 -4.67
C PRO A 56 -6.05 12.94 -5.73
N PHE A 57 -5.94 12.55 -6.99
CA PHE A 57 -5.59 13.42 -8.11
C PHE A 57 -6.65 14.45 -8.51
N ALA A 58 -7.86 14.39 -7.92
CA ALA A 58 -8.84 15.46 -8.06
C ALA A 58 -8.61 16.62 -7.07
N LEU A 59 -7.64 16.48 -6.15
CA LEU A 59 -7.11 17.59 -5.37
C LEU A 59 -6.06 18.36 -6.18
N GLU A 60 -5.97 19.66 -5.89
CA GLU A 60 -5.03 20.57 -6.55
C GLU A 60 -3.58 20.07 -6.41
N LYS A 61 -2.81 20.21 -7.50
CA LYS A 61 -1.46 19.68 -7.59
C LYS A 61 -0.54 20.37 -6.60
N GLY A 62 0.36 19.60 -5.97
CA GLY A 62 1.39 20.14 -5.06
C GLY A 62 0.85 20.58 -3.70
N THR A 63 -0.43 20.38 -3.42
CA THR A 63 -0.99 20.63 -2.08
C THR A 63 -0.50 19.60 -1.08
N ILE A 64 -0.34 20.03 0.18
CA ILE A 64 0.05 19.16 1.29
C ILE A 64 -0.98 18.04 1.46
N ASP A 65 -2.28 18.36 1.38
CA ASP A 65 -3.37 17.40 1.52
C ASP A 65 -3.30 16.28 0.47
N ARG A 66 -2.92 16.61 -0.77
CA ARG A 66 -2.75 15.61 -1.83
C ARG A 66 -1.58 14.68 -1.56
N LEU A 67 -0.44 15.24 -1.13
CA LEU A 67 0.76 14.47 -0.80
C LEU A 67 0.55 13.58 0.44
N ASP A 68 -0.07 14.12 1.48
CA ASP A 68 -0.35 13.38 2.71
C ASP A 68 -1.45 12.35 2.50
N GLY A 69 -2.43 12.64 1.64
CA GLY A 69 -3.42 11.67 1.19
C GLY A 69 -2.78 10.50 0.46
N ALA A 70 -1.86 10.76 -0.49
CA ALA A 70 -1.13 9.70 -1.17
C ALA A 70 -0.32 8.82 -0.21
N LYS A 71 0.31 9.42 0.81
CA LYS A 71 1.02 8.68 1.88
C LYS A 71 0.07 7.83 2.71
N ALA A 72 -1.10 8.36 3.09
CA ALA A 72 -2.09 7.61 3.86
C ALA A 72 -2.59 6.38 3.09
N ARG A 73 -2.97 6.55 1.82
CA ARG A 73 -3.35 5.43 0.94
C ARG A 73 -2.22 4.39 0.82
N ALA A 74 -0.97 4.86 0.65
CA ALA A 74 0.19 3.98 0.59
C ALA A 74 0.41 3.18 1.89
N ARG A 75 0.20 3.80 3.07
CA ARG A 75 0.27 3.12 4.37
C ARG A 75 -0.77 2.02 4.49
N GLU A 76 -1.99 2.25 4.05
CA GLU A 76 -3.03 1.21 4.06
C GLU A 76 -2.68 0.05 3.12
N VAL A 77 -2.10 0.33 1.95
CA VAL A 77 -1.61 -0.72 1.05
C VAL A 77 -0.51 -1.56 1.70
N VAL A 78 0.48 -0.92 2.32
CA VAL A 78 1.56 -1.63 3.05
C VAL A 78 0.98 -2.46 4.21
N THR A 79 0.03 -1.88 4.95
CA THR A 79 -0.63 -2.55 6.06
C THR A 79 -1.40 -3.78 5.58
N ALA A 80 -2.20 -3.65 4.53
CA ALA A 80 -2.92 -4.77 3.93
C ALA A 80 -1.96 -5.83 3.36
N ALA A 81 -0.85 -5.44 2.75
CA ALA A 81 0.17 -6.38 2.29
C ALA A 81 0.80 -7.15 3.46
N LEU A 82 1.04 -6.49 4.61
CA LEU A 82 1.49 -7.16 5.83
C LEU A 82 0.43 -8.13 6.36
N PHE A 83 -0.85 -7.77 6.32
CA PHE A 83 -1.96 -8.67 6.69
C PHE A 83 -1.99 -9.96 5.86
N THR A 84 -1.48 -9.94 4.62
CA THR A 84 -1.40 -11.15 3.79
C THR A 84 -0.28 -12.12 4.21
N LYS A 85 0.65 -11.69 5.07
CA LYS A 85 1.82 -12.45 5.54
C LYS A 85 1.74 -12.65 7.07
N THR A 86 0.94 -13.62 7.48
CA THR A 86 0.59 -13.88 8.90
C THR A 86 1.81 -13.92 9.83
N ASP A 87 2.91 -14.59 9.43
CA ASP A 87 4.10 -14.71 10.27
C ASP A 87 4.78 -13.35 10.52
N LEU A 88 4.85 -12.51 9.50
CA LEU A 88 5.40 -11.16 9.62
C LEU A 88 4.47 -10.25 10.43
N LEU A 89 3.16 -10.38 10.23
CA LEU A 89 2.18 -9.64 11.02
C LEU A 89 2.31 -9.96 12.52
N GLN A 90 2.41 -11.25 12.87
CA GLN A 90 2.53 -11.67 14.27
C GLN A 90 3.79 -11.11 14.93
N ARG A 91 4.91 -11.08 14.20
CA ARG A 91 6.15 -10.46 14.67
C ARG A 91 6.01 -8.94 14.84
N ALA A 92 5.41 -8.26 13.86
CA ALA A 92 5.16 -6.83 13.94
C ALA A 92 4.25 -6.46 15.13
N LEU A 93 3.20 -7.25 15.40
CA LEU A 93 2.30 -7.06 16.53
C LEU A 93 3.00 -7.23 17.89
N LYS A 94 4.09 -7.99 17.95
CA LYS A 94 4.97 -8.09 19.14
C LYS A 94 5.92 -6.90 19.30
N GLY A 95 5.87 -5.93 18.39
CA GLY A 95 6.74 -4.76 18.38
C GLY A 95 8.06 -4.96 17.63
N GLU A 96 8.25 -6.08 16.93
CA GLU A 96 9.44 -6.28 16.11
C GLU A 96 9.38 -5.43 14.84
N THR A 97 10.52 -4.85 14.44
CA THR A 97 10.67 -4.30 13.09
C THR A 97 10.78 -5.45 12.09
N VAL A 98 9.85 -5.51 11.14
CA VAL A 98 9.82 -6.55 10.09
C VAL A 98 10.15 -5.96 8.73
N GLU A 99 10.92 -6.70 7.93
CA GLU A 99 11.17 -6.34 6.54
C GLU A 99 10.03 -6.88 5.67
N LEU A 100 9.27 -5.97 5.07
CA LEU A 100 8.22 -6.31 4.10
C LEU A 100 8.71 -5.99 2.70
N GLN A 101 9.16 -7.01 1.97
CA GLN A 101 9.52 -6.86 0.56
C GLN A 101 8.26 -6.74 -0.30
N LEU A 102 8.19 -5.63 -1.06
CA LEU A 102 7.11 -5.29 -1.97
C LEU A 102 7.69 -4.94 -3.33
N VAL A 103 7.00 -5.38 -4.39
CA VAL A 103 7.22 -4.92 -5.76
C VAL A 103 5.90 -4.32 -6.22
N SER A 104 5.93 -3.07 -6.68
CA SER A 104 4.75 -2.36 -7.17
C SER A 104 4.91 -2.10 -8.66
N THR A 105 3.95 -2.56 -9.45
CA THR A 105 3.87 -2.26 -10.88
C THR A 105 2.74 -1.28 -11.11
N SER A 106 3.07 -0.06 -11.54
CA SER A 106 2.08 0.95 -11.91
C SER A 106 1.62 0.75 -13.35
N LEU A 107 0.32 0.94 -13.59
CA LEU A 107 -0.26 1.02 -14.93
C LEU A 107 -0.38 2.46 -15.44
N LEU A 108 0.02 3.45 -14.62
CA LEU A 108 0.03 4.85 -15.04
C LEU A 108 1.11 5.10 -16.08
N THR A 109 0.76 5.88 -17.09
CA THR A 109 1.69 6.36 -18.10
C THR A 109 2.37 7.65 -17.63
N ALA A 110 3.65 7.80 -17.91
CA ALA A 110 4.41 9.01 -17.55
C ALA A 110 4.13 10.16 -18.54
N PHE A 111 2.86 10.41 -18.87
CA PHE A 111 2.44 11.42 -19.84
C PHE A 111 1.24 12.22 -19.32
N GLN A 112 1.23 13.53 -19.58
CA GLN A 112 0.16 14.45 -19.16
C GLN A 112 -0.22 14.30 -17.66
N GLN A 113 -1.51 14.19 -17.37
CA GLN A 113 -2.07 14.18 -16.02
C GLN A 113 -1.64 12.95 -15.21
N GLU A 114 -1.34 11.83 -15.87
CA GLU A 114 -0.88 10.61 -15.19
C GLU A 114 0.57 10.72 -14.71
N SER A 115 1.37 11.63 -15.29
CA SER A 115 2.74 11.90 -14.83
C SER A 115 2.77 12.42 -13.39
N ASP A 116 1.85 13.32 -13.05
CA ASP A 116 1.75 13.88 -11.70
C ASP A 116 1.23 12.84 -10.69
N MET A 117 0.29 12.00 -11.11
CA MET A 117 -0.19 10.88 -10.29
C MET A 117 0.93 9.88 -10.00
N LEU A 118 1.76 9.58 -11.00
CA LEU A 118 2.91 8.70 -10.87
C LEU A 118 3.97 9.30 -9.95
N HIS A 119 4.23 10.61 -10.07
CA HIS A 119 5.16 11.32 -9.18
C HIS A 119 4.71 11.23 -7.72
N ASP A 120 3.45 11.57 -7.42
CA ASP A 120 2.90 11.47 -6.07
C ASP A 120 3.00 10.04 -5.51
N GLN A 121 2.72 9.04 -6.35
CA GLN A 121 2.81 7.62 -5.97
C GLN A 121 4.26 7.20 -5.66
N ILE A 122 5.22 7.65 -6.45
CA ILE A 122 6.65 7.41 -6.18
C ILE A 122 7.09 8.08 -4.88
N GLU A 123 6.70 9.33 -4.64
CA GLU A 123 7.05 10.06 -3.42
C GLU A 123 6.40 9.44 -2.17
N ALA A 124 5.16 8.95 -2.29
CA ALA A 124 4.50 8.20 -1.23
C ALA A 124 5.29 6.91 -0.88
N TRP A 125 5.75 6.15 -1.89
CA TRP A 125 6.57 4.96 -1.65
C TRP A 125 7.92 5.29 -1.02
N LYS A 126 8.62 6.32 -1.52
CA LYS A 126 9.90 6.75 -0.95
C LYS A 126 9.74 7.13 0.52
N ALA A 127 8.70 7.89 0.87
CA ALA A 127 8.43 8.32 2.23
C ALA A 127 8.23 7.14 3.21
N LEU A 128 7.67 6.02 2.73
CA LEU A 128 7.49 4.81 3.54
C LEU A 128 8.76 3.94 3.61
N CYS A 129 9.59 3.94 2.56
CA CYS A 129 10.86 3.23 2.55
C CYS A 129 11.92 3.92 3.43
N THR A 130 11.84 5.24 3.61
CA THR A 130 12.73 5.97 4.51
C THR A 130 12.32 5.78 5.98
N CYS A 131 12.88 4.77 6.64
CA CYS A 131 12.83 4.69 8.10
C CYS A 131 13.82 5.72 8.70
N PRO A 132 13.45 6.44 9.78
CA PRO A 132 14.43 7.22 10.54
C PRO A 132 15.41 6.25 11.21
N GLY A 133 16.56 6.03 10.57
CA GLY A 133 17.65 5.17 11.07
C GLY A 133 18.18 4.09 10.11
N GLY A 134 17.56 3.85 8.95
CA GLY A 134 17.98 2.80 8.02
C GLY A 134 18.57 3.34 6.71
N ARG A 135 19.82 2.98 6.38
CA ARG A 135 20.44 3.27 5.08
C ARG A 135 19.60 2.65 3.96
N SER A 136 19.13 3.48 3.03
CA SER A 136 18.49 3.05 1.79
C SER A 136 19.50 2.28 0.93
N LYS A 137 19.20 1.01 0.63
CA LYS A 137 19.70 0.37 -0.60
C LYS A 137 18.58 0.46 -1.62
N GLY A 138 18.61 1.54 -2.39
CA GLY A 138 17.66 1.77 -3.46
C GLY A 138 17.78 0.69 -4.53
N ARG A 139 16.67 0.02 -4.82
CA ARG A 139 16.36 -0.43 -6.17
C ARG A 139 14.84 -0.39 -6.31
N ILE A 140 14.37 0.62 -7.04
CA ILE A 140 13.02 0.65 -7.64
C ILE A 140 13.12 -0.17 -8.92
#